data_AF-A0A0X3WZR5-F1
#
_entry.id   AF-A0A0X3WZR5-F1
#
_cell.length_a   1.000
_cell.length_b   1.000
_cell.length_c   1.000
_cell.angle_alpha   90.00
_cell.angle_beta   90.00
_cell.angle_gamma   90.00
#
_symmetry.space_group_name_H-M   'P 1'
#
loop_
_entity.id
_entity.type
_entity.pdbx_description
1 polymer ?
#
loop_
_entity_poly.entity_id
_entity_poly.type
_entity_poly.pdbx_seq_one_letter_code
_entity_poly.pdbx_strand_id
1 'polypeptide(L)' 'MGRQRGRRRLAFDNQLIVLDSAQAAEAATILGARRVVPVHYDSWAHFTEGRDDLTAAFTAAGLADRPDWGRQN' A
#
# COMPACT_ATOMS: atom_id res chain seq x y z
N MET A 1 37.91 2.01 -24.73
CA MET A 1 36.58 1.43 -25.01
C MET A 1 35.65 1.71 -23.81
N GLY A 2 34.97 2.86 -23.80
CA GLY A 2 34.12 3.29 -22.69
C GLY A 2 32.78 2.55 -22.72
N ARG A 3 32.50 1.73 -21.68
CA ARG A 3 31.17 1.15 -21.50
C ARG A 3 30.23 2.22 -20.99
N GLN A 4 29.42 2.79 -21.88
CA GLN A 4 28.19 3.49 -21.51
C GLN A 4 27.34 2.51 -20.68
N ARG A 5 27.26 2.72 -19.36
CA ARG A 5 26.24 2.08 -18.54
C ARG A 5 24.91 2.64 -19.02
N GLY A 6 24.19 1.88 -19.83
CA GLY A 6 22.85 2.24 -20.28
C GLY A 6 22.01 2.65 -19.07
N ARG A 7 21.37 3.82 -19.16
CA ARG A 7 20.43 4.32 -18.15
C ARG A 7 19.43 3.20 -17.92
N ARG A 8 19.44 2.58 -16.72
CA ARG A 8 18.36 1.69 -16.33
C ARG A 8 17.09 2.52 -16.45
N ARG A 9 16.23 2.18 -17.43
CA ARG A 9 14.87 2.70 -17.45
C ARG A 9 14.32 2.39 -16.06
N LEU A 10 13.97 3.42 -15.29
CA LEU A 10 13.28 3.22 -14.03
C LEU A 10 12.05 2.40 -14.39
N ALA A 11 11.99 1.16 -13.92
CA ALA A 11 10.91 0.27 -14.28
C ALA A 11 9.59 0.91 -13.81
N PHE A 12 8.52 0.70 -14.59
CA PHE A 12 7.14 1.06 -14.25
C PHE A 12 6.73 2.54 -14.37
N ASP A 13 7.49 3.43 -15.02
CA ASP A 13 7.03 4.80 -15.36
C ASP A 13 6.35 5.57 -14.19
N ASN A 14 6.88 5.41 -12.96
CA ASN A 14 6.33 5.97 -11.71
C ASN A 14 4.87 5.55 -11.39
N GLN A 15 4.43 4.42 -11.92
CA GLN A 15 3.15 3.78 -11.60
C GLN A 15 3.23 3.03 -10.28
N LEU A 16 2.06 2.80 -9.66
CA LEU A 16 1.92 1.93 -8.51
C LEU A 16 2.36 0.49 -8.85
N ILE A 17 3.19 -0.09 -7.99
CA ILE A 17 3.62 -1.50 -8.06
C ILE A 17 3.05 -2.35 -6.93
N VAL A 18 2.30 -1.71 -6.03
CA VAL A 18 1.53 -2.27 -4.92
C VAL A 18 0.19 -1.53 -4.87
N LEU A 19 -0.75 -2.00 -4.05
CA LEU A 19 -2.00 -1.28 -3.83
C LEU A 19 -1.73 -0.02 -3.01
N ASP A 20 -2.33 1.09 -3.43
CA ASP A 20 -2.54 2.24 -2.54
C ASP A 20 -3.65 1.95 -1.51
N SER A 21 -3.88 2.87 -0.59
CA SER A 21 -4.82 2.73 0.52
C SER A 21 -6.27 2.62 0.03
N ALA A 22 -6.63 3.32 -1.04
CA ALA A 22 -7.96 3.26 -1.63
C ALA A 22 -8.20 1.90 -2.31
N GLN A 23 -7.22 1.44 -3.08
CA GLN A 23 -7.22 0.13 -3.73
C GLN A 23 -7.23 -1.01 -2.71
N ALA A 24 -6.57 -0.84 -1.55
CA ALA A 24 -6.64 -1.81 -0.46
C ALA A 24 -8.06 -1.93 0.13
N ALA A 25 -8.75 -0.80 0.33
CA ALA A 25 -10.14 -0.77 0.79
C ALA A 25 -11.11 -1.35 -0.26
N GLU A 26 -10.89 -1.06 -1.54
CA GLU A 26 -11.64 -1.65 -2.65
C GLU A 26 -11.45 -3.17 -2.70
N ALA A 27 -10.21 -3.64 -2.61
CA ALA A 27 -9.91 -5.07 -2.56
C ALA A 27 -10.60 -5.77 -1.37
N ALA A 28 -10.60 -5.15 -0.19
CA ALA A 28 -11.31 -5.66 0.99
C ALA A 28 -12.82 -5.79 0.75
N THR A 29 -13.41 -4.83 0.02
CA THR A 29 -14.82 -4.85 -0.39
C THR A 29 -15.10 -6.00 -1.36
N ILE A 30 -14.33 -6.10 -2.44
CA ILE A 30 -14.48 -7.14 -3.47
C ILE A 30 -14.36 -8.54 -2.86
N LEU A 31 -13.40 -8.72 -1.96
CA LEU A 31 -13.14 -10.01 -1.31
C LEU A 31 -14.13 -10.34 -0.17
N GLY A 32 -14.97 -9.38 0.25
CA GLY A 32 -15.81 -9.53 1.43
C GLY A 32 -14.98 -9.78 2.70
N ALA A 33 -13.78 -9.20 2.79
CA ALA A 33 -12.81 -9.50 3.83
C ALA A 33 -13.34 -9.08 5.20
N ARG A 34 -13.37 -10.03 6.14
CA ARG A 34 -13.78 -9.80 7.54
C ARG A 34 -12.67 -9.19 8.40
N ARG A 35 -11.42 -9.38 7.99
CA ARG A 35 -10.22 -8.88 8.63
C ARG A 35 -9.20 -8.58 7.55
N VAL A 36 -8.50 -7.46 7.69
CA VAL A 36 -7.38 -7.07 6.82
C VAL A 36 -6.18 -6.87 7.73
N VAL A 37 -5.03 -7.46 7.42
CA VAL A 37 -3.77 -7.21 8.13
C VAL A 37 -2.89 -6.39 7.19
N PRO A 38 -2.81 -5.06 7.37
CA PRO A 38 -1.99 -4.23 6.50
C PRO A 38 -0.50 -4.56 6.70
N VAL A 39 0.23 -4.65 5.60
CA VAL A 39 1.69 -4.86 5.56
C VAL A 39 2.28 -3.99 4.46
N HIS A 40 3.60 -3.77 4.47
CA HIS A 40 4.29 -3.00 3.43
C HIS A 40 3.70 -1.60 3.18
N TYR A 41 3.39 -0.88 4.26
CA TYR A 41 2.96 0.52 4.24
C TYR A 41 3.91 1.43 5.05
N ASP A 42 5.01 0.89 5.57
CA ASP A 42 5.97 1.64 6.41
C ASP A 42 7.39 1.06 6.30
N SER A 43 8.30 1.53 7.17
CA SER A 43 9.70 1.08 7.31
C SER A 43 10.66 1.52 6.20
N TRP A 44 10.25 1.47 4.93
CA TRP A 44 11.12 1.80 3.79
C TRP A 44 10.76 3.13 3.14
N ALA A 45 11.78 3.89 2.71
CA ALA A 45 11.62 5.22 2.11
C ALA A 45 10.89 5.24 0.75
N HIS A 46 10.58 4.07 0.17
CA HIS A 46 9.82 3.96 -1.08
C HIS A 46 8.30 3.96 -0.88
N PHE A 47 7.82 3.74 0.34
CA PHE A 47 6.39 3.85 0.63
C PHE A 47 6.01 5.32 0.79
N THR A 48 4.92 5.70 0.13
CA THR A 48 4.41 7.08 0.09
C THR A 48 3.16 7.27 0.93
N GLU A 49 2.57 6.18 1.42
CA GLU A 49 1.39 6.15 2.28
C GLU A 49 1.69 5.33 3.53
N GLY A 50 1.06 5.69 4.65
CA GLY A 50 1.25 5.05 5.95
C GLY A 50 -0.05 4.59 6.61
N ARG A 51 0.04 4.30 7.92
CA ARG A 51 -1.09 3.83 8.72
C ARG A 51 -2.29 4.79 8.71
N ASP A 52 -2.03 6.08 8.72
CA ASP A 52 -3.07 7.11 8.76
C ASP A 52 -3.85 7.17 7.43
N ASP A 53 -3.15 7.02 6.30
CA ASP A 53 -3.77 6.96 4.97
C ASP A 53 -4.66 5.72 4.82
N LEU A 54 -4.17 4.56 5.26
CA LEU A 54 -4.97 3.34 5.32
C LEU A 54 -6.19 3.51 6.22
N THR A 55 -6.02 4.12 7.40
CA THR A 55 -7.13 4.39 8.33
C THR A 55 -8.18 5.29 7.70
N ALA A 56 -7.76 6.35 7.01
CA ALA A 56 -8.64 7.27 6.31
C ALA A 56 -9.40 6.58 5.18
N ALA A 57 -8.72 5.80 4.34
CA ALA A 57 -9.32 5.08 3.21
C ALA A 57 -10.33 4.02 3.67
N PHE A 58 -9.99 3.21 4.68
CA PHE A 58 -10.91 2.21 5.24
C PHE A 58 -12.11 2.87 5.92
N THR A 59 -11.92 4.00 6.59
CA THR A 59 -13.03 4.76 7.18
C THR A 59 -13.96 5.31 6.10
N ALA A 60 -13.41 5.91 5.03
CA ALA A 60 -14.18 6.42 3.91
C ALA A 60 -14.98 5.32 3.20
N ALA A 61 -14.46 4.09 3.15
CA ALA A 61 -15.15 2.92 2.61
C ALA A 61 -16.17 2.28 3.57
N GLY A 62 -16.34 2.78 4.80
CA GLY A 62 -17.22 2.18 5.80
C GLY A 62 -16.69 0.86 6.40
N LEU A 63 -15.38 0.63 6.33
CA LEU A 63 -14.68 -0.59 6.76
C LEU A 63 -13.73 -0.34 7.94
N ALA A 64 -14.00 0.68 8.76
CA ALA A 64 -13.11 1.09 9.85
C ALA A 64 -12.82 -0.03 10.89
N ASP A 65 -13.68 -1.04 10.97
CA ASP A 65 -13.56 -2.20 11.87
C ASP A 65 -12.70 -3.35 11.31
N ARG A 66 -12.25 -3.26 10.05
CA ARG A 66 -11.58 -4.35 9.34
C ARG A 66 -10.06 -4.41 9.51
N PRO A 67 -9.32 -3.29 9.56
CA PRO A 67 -7.88 -3.32 9.76
C PRO A 67 -7.50 -3.87 11.14
N ASP A 68 -6.67 -4.90 11.14
CA ASP A 68 -5.98 -5.46 12.29
C ASP A 68 -4.51 -5.02 12.23
N TRP A 69 -4.14 -4.11 13.13
CA TRP A 69 -2.81 -3.51 13.20
C TRP A 69 -1.78 -4.38 13.94
N GLY A 70 -2.16 -5.60 14.32
CA GLY A 70 -1.38 -6.44 15.21
C GLY A 70 -1.41 -5.95 16.67
N ARG A 71 -0.88 -6.76 17.58
CA ARG A 71 -0.70 -6.33 18.97
C ARG A 71 0.42 -5.32 19.07
N GLN A 72 0.11 -4.14 19.59
CA GLN A 72 1.09 -3.18 20.05
C GLN A 72 1.37 -3.50 21.53
N ASN A 73 2.60 -3.93 21.82
CA ASN A 73 3.07 -4.20 23.18
C ASN A 73 3.41 -2.89 23.90
#